data_AF-A0A963AT67-F1
#
_entry.id   AF-A0A963AT67-F1
#
_cell.length_a   1.000
_cell.length_b   1.000
_cell.length_c   1.000
_cell.angle_alpha   90.00
_cell.angle_beta   90.00
_cell.angle_gamma   90.00
#
_symmetry.space_group_name_H-M   'P 1'
#
loop_
_entity.id
_entity.type
_entity.pdbx_description
1 polymer ?
#
loop_
_entity_poly.entity_id
_entity_poly.type
_entity_poly.pdbx_seq_one_letter_code
_entity_poly.pdbx_strand_id
1 'polypeptide(L)'
;MNIDRKYKISAVNPCSGNTHDENDSILFLAKDRAVPAMLKAYYWESKRLGANPAHCDSIALLIERVEKYQRDVEAKVPDTDLPCEIRRCVDGEGV
;
A
#
# COMPACT_ATOMS: atom_id res chain seq x y z
N MET A 1 6.38 -2.67 -16.79
CA MET A 1 6.47 -1.23 -16.48
C MET A 1 6.29 -1.14 -14.99
N ASN A 2 7.32 -0.73 -14.25
CA ASN A 2 7.26 -0.74 -12.80
C ASN A 2 6.25 0.34 -12.36
N ILE A 3 5.20 -0.12 -11.67
CA ILE A 3 4.15 0.72 -11.11
C ILE A 3 4.69 1.38 -9.84
N ASP A 4 5.29 0.59 -8.95
CA ASP A 4 6.07 1.13 -7.83
C ASP A 4 7.52 1.30 -8.27
N ARG A 5 8.00 2.54 -8.24
CA ARG A 5 9.40 2.84 -8.57
C ARG A 5 10.25 3.05 -7.33
N LYS A 6 9.62 3.21 -6.16
CA LYS A 6 10.30 3.49 -4.91
C LYS A 6 10.86 2.22 -4.28
N TYR A 7 10.07 1.15 -4.29
CA TYR A 7 10.40 -0.11 -3.62
C TYR A 7 10.64 -1.25 -4.62
N LYS A 8 11.47 -2.21 -4.20
CA LYS A 8 11.51 -3.55 -4.78
C LYS A 8 10.55 -4.42 -3.99
N ILE A 9 9.61 -5.07 -4.69
CA ILE A 9 8.50 -5.78 -4.04
C ILE A 9 8.63 -7.28 -4.35
N SER A 10 8.41 -8.10 -3.34
CA SER A 10 8.30 -9.56 -3.47
C SER A 10 7.22 -10.05 -2.52
N ALA A 11 5.99 -10.12 -3.01
CA ALA A 11 4.83 -10.56 -2.24
C ALA A 11 4.34 -11.93 -2.73
N VAL A 12 3.92 -12.78 -1.80
CA VAL A 12 3.39 -14.12 -2.09
C VAL A 12 2.06 -14.29 -1.36
N ASN A 13 1.02 -14.69 -2.08
CA ASN A 13 -0.24 -15.11 -1.48
C ASN A 13 -0.09 -16.54 -0.96
N PRO A 14 -0.16 -16.79 0.37
CA PRO A 14 0.11 -18.10 0.94
C PRO A 14 -0.97 -19.15 0.60
N CYS A 15 -2.17 -18.73 0.18
CA CYS A 15 -3.27 -19.65 -0.13
C CYS A 15 -3.26 -20.10 -1.60
N SER A 16 -2.95 -19.19 -2.53
CA SER A 16 -2.96 -19.48 -3.98
C SER A 16 -1.57 -19.74 -4.56
N GLY A 17 -0.50 -19.32 -3.89
CA GLY A 17 0.86 -19.34 -4.42
C GLY A 17 1.16 -18.21 -5.42
N ASN A 18 0.18 -17.36 -5.74
CA ASN A 18 0.40 -16.22 -6.63
C ASN A 18 1.47 -15.27 -6.07
N THR A 19 2.32 -14.77 -6.94
CA THR A 19 3.39 -13.83 -6.62
C THR A 19 3.15 -12.48 -7.27
N HIS A 20 3.53 -11.42 -6.58
CA HIS A 20 3.40 -10.04 -7.03
C HIS A 20 4.69 -9.26 -6.77
N ASP A 21 5.02 -8.33 -7.67
CA ASP A 21 6.25 -7.52 -7.64
C ASP A 21 5.95 -6.06 -7.99
N GLU A 22 6.98 -5.22 -8.15
CA GLU A 22 6.77 -3.79 -8.44
C GLU A 22 6.13 -3.50 -9.82
N ASN A 23 5.94 -4.49 -10.68
CA ASN A 23 5.27 -4.33 -11.98
C ASN A 23 3.74 -4.34 -11.86
N ASP A 24 3.19 -4.90 -10.80
CA ASP A 24 1.74 -5.01 -10.60
C ASP A 24 1.26 -4.56 -9.22
N SER A 25 2.19 -4.16 -8.35
CA SER A 25 1.91 -3.79 -6.97
C SER A 25 2.44 -2.41 -6.61
N ILE A 26 1.82 -1.83 -5.59
CA ILE A 26 2.23 -0.61 -4.90
C ILE A 26 2.46 -0.91 -3.42
N LEU A 27 3.50 -0.34 -2.83
CA LEU A 27 3.80 -0.52 -1.41
C LEU A 27 3.54 0.76 -0.63
N PHE A 28 2.66 0.67 0.36
CA PHE A 28 2.45 1.71 1.37
C PHE A 28 2.86 1.21 2.74
N LEU A 29 3.61 2.02 3.48
CA LEU A 29 4.06 1.65 4.82
C LEU A 29 2.95 1.93 5.83
N ALA A 30 2.62 0.95 6.68
CA ALA A 30 1.57 1.11 7.69
C ALA A 30 1.81 2.28 8.67
N LYS A 31 3.05 2.76 8.80
CA LYS A 31 3.40 3.94 9.63
C LYS A 31 3.07 5.27 8.96
N ASP A 32 2.74 5.29 7.68
CA ASP A 32 2.43 6.51 6.96
C ASP A 32 1.00 6.95 7.31
N ARG A 33 0.85 8.17 7.84
CA ARG A 33 -0.42 8.73 8.32
C ARG A 33 -1.51 8.78 7.25
N ALA A 34 -1.15 8.72 5.97
CA ALA A 34 -2.07 8.70 4.84
C ALA A 34 -2.78 7.34 4.65
N VAL A 35 -2.20 6.23 5.14
CA VAL A 35 -2.69 4.88 4.85
C VAL A 35 -4.11 4.62 5.36
N PRO A 36 -4.51 5.00 6.59
CA PRO A 36 -5.88 4.81 7.04
C PRO A 36 -6.92 5.49 6.14
N ALA A 37 -6.64 6.71 5.67
CA ALA A 37 -7.54 7.44 4.78
C ALA A 37 -7.64 6.76 3.40
N MET A 38 -6.50 6.34 2.84
CA MET A 38 -6.46 5.57 1.59
C MET A 38 -7.25 4.26 1.69
N LEU A 39 -7.05 3.49 2.77
CA LEU A 39 -7.77 2.23 2.98
C LEU A 39 -9.29 2.44 3.11
N LYS A 40 -9.73 3.51 3.78
CA LYS A 40 -11.15 3.89 3.86
C LYS A 40 -11.72 4.20 2.47
N ALA A 41 -10.98 4.93 1.64
CA ALA A 41 -11.39 5.20 0.26
C ALA A 41 -11.46 3.90 -0.57
N TYR A 42 -10.45 3.04 -0.47
CA TYR A 42 -10.42 1.74 -1.15
C TYR A 42 -11.56 0.81 -0.71
N TYR A 43 -11.91 0.79 0.58
CA TYR A 43 -13.08 0.06 1.10
C TYR A 43 -14.36 0.51 0.42
N TRP A 44 -14.64 1.82 0.40
CA TRP A 44 -15.88 2.35 -0.16
C TRP A 44 -15.97 2.13 -1.67
N GLU A 45 -14.86 2.28 -2.37
CA GLU A 45 -14.82 2.02 -3.81
C GLU A 45 -14.99 0.54 -4.13
N SER A 46 -14.32 -0.36 -3.39
CA SER A 46 -14.49 -1.81 -3.54
C SER A 46 -15.94 -2.23 -3.31
N LYS A 47 -16.57 -1.68 -2.26
CA LYS A 47 -17.98 -1.92 -1.96
C LYS A 47 -18.90 -1.40 -3.07
N ARG A 48 -18.62 -0.22 -3.62
CA ARG A 48 -19.38 0.37 -4.73
C ARG A 48 -19.29 -0.47 -6.01
N LEU A 49 -18.13 -1.07 -6.28
CA LEU A 49 -17.88 -1.97 -7.41
C LEU A 49 -18.48 -3.38 -7.23
N GLY A 50 -19.10 -3.67 -6.09
CA GLY A 50 -19.71 -4.98 -5.81
C GLY A 50 -18.71 -6.04 -5.39
N ALA A 51 -17.59 -5.65 -4.75
CA ALA A 51 -16.64 -6.61 -4.20
C ALA A 51 -17.32 -7.57 -3.21
N ASN A 52 -16.76 -8.78 -3.09
CA ASN A 52 -17.21 -9.79 -2.15
C ASN A 52 -17.32 -9.19 -0.72
N PRO A 53 -18.41 -9.44 0.04
CA PRO A 53 -18.54 -8.96 1.40
C PRO A 53 -17.36 -9.30 2.32
N ALA A 54 -16.81 -10.52 2.21
CA ALA A 54 -15.64 -10.94 3.00
C ALA A 54 -14.38 -10.12 2.66
N HIS A 55 -14.27 -9.60 1.43
CA HIS A 55 -13.19 -8.69 1.06
C HIS A 55 -13.35 -7.35 1.76
N CYS A 56 -14.58 -6.82 1.80
CA CYS A 56 -14.89 -5.59 2.53
C CYS A 56 -14.60 -5.74 4.03
N ASP A 57 -15.02 -6.84 4.64
CA ASP A 57 -14.75 -7.15 6.05
C ASP A 57 -13.24 -7.25 6.33
N SER A 58 -12.48 -7.86 5.41
CA SER A 58 -11.03 -7.95 5.50
C SER A 58 -10.36 -6.57 5.48
N ILE A 59 -10.80 -5.66 4.60
CA ILE A 59 -10.29 -4.28 4.55
C ILE A 59 -10.66 -3.51 5.83
N ALA A 60 -11.87 -3.68 6.35
CA ALA A 60 -12.29 -3.03 7.60
C ALA A 60 -11.39 -3.44 8.79
N LEU A 61 -11.11 -4.75 8.92
CA LEU A 61 -10.17 -5.25 9.92
C LEU A 61 -8.75 -4.74 9.70
N LEU A 62 -8.31 -4.58 8.44
CA LEU A 62 -7.01 -4.01 8.12
C LEU A 62 -6.91 -2.54 8.56
N ILE A 63 -7.95 -1.74 8.34
CA ILE A 63 -8.02 -0.34 8.79
C ILE A 63 -7.81 -0.28 10.31
N GLU A 64 -8.55 -1.08 11.08
CA GLU A 64 -8.43 -1.11 12.55
C GLU A 64 -7.01 -1.49 13.00
N ARG A 65 -6.40 -2.48 12.34
CA ARG A 65 -5.03 -2.93 12.64
C ARG A 65 -4.01 -1.84 12.36
N VAL A 66 -4.13 -1.13 11.22
CA VAL A 66 -3.24 -0.02 10.88
C VAL A 66 -3.42 1.14 11.84
N GLU A 67 -4.66 1.53 12.15
CA GLU A 67 -4.93 2.60 13.12
C GLU A 67 -4.41 2.25 14.52
N LYS A 68 -4.53 0.99 14.94
CA LYS A 68 -3.92 0.51 16.20
C LYS A 68 -2.40 0.61 16.15
N TYR A 69 -1.79 0.06 15.10
CA TYR A 69 -0.35 0.12 14.89
C TYR A 69 0.18 1.56 14.95
N GLN A 70 -0.50 2.52 14.31
CA GLN A 70 -0.09 3.93 14.31
C GLN A 70 -0.21 4.62 15.67
N ARG A 71 -1.02 4.12 16.61
CA ARG A 71 -1.03 4.62 17.99
C ARG A 71 0.19 4.17 18.78
N ASP A 72 0.75 3.03 18.41
CA ASP A 72 1.83 2.37 19.14
C ASP A 72 3.23 2.74 18.58
N VAL A 73 3.29 3.42 17.43
CA VAL A 73 4.54 3.83 16.77
C VAL A 73 4.56 5.31 16.42
N GLU A 74 5.74 5.83 16.10
CA GLU A 74 5.87 7.16 15.50
C GLU A 74 5.38 7.15 14.04
N ALA A 75 4.09 7.39 13.84
CA ALA A 75 3.51 7.52 12.52
C ALA A 75 3.97 8.83 11.84
N LYS A 76 4.38 8.74 10.58
CA LYS A 76 4.97 9.86 9.82
C LYS A 76 4.13 10.29 8.63
N VAL A 77 4.36 11.52 8.15
CA VAL A 77 3.85 11.93 6.84
C VAL A 77 4.71 11.23 5.77
N PRO A 78 4.10 10.55 4.77
CA PRO A 78 4.88 9.93 3.70
C PRO A 78 5.64 10.99 2.90
N ASP A 79 6.91 10.71 2.60
CA ASP A 79 7.86 11.61 1.95
C ASP A 79 8.61 10.89 0.81
N THR A 80 9.19 11.68 -0.10
CA THR A 80 10.16 11.24 -1.11
C THR A 80 11.15 12.40 -1.24
N ASP A 81 12.18 12.39 -0.41
CA ASP A 81 13.03 13.54 -0.13
C ASP A 81 14.50 13.32 -0.53
N LEU A 82 14.95 12.06 -0.61
CA LEU A 82 16.28 11.74 -1.10
C LEU A 82 16.38 12.03 -2.61
N PRO A 83 17.41 12.75 -3.08
CA PRO A 83 17.56 13.07 -4.50
C PRO A 83 17.54 11.84 -5.42
N CYS A 84 18.11 10.71 -4.98
CA CYS A 84 18.08 9.47 -5.74
C CYS A 84 16.67 8.84 -5.78
N GLU A 85 15.88 8.93 -4.69
CA GLU A 85 14.49 8.48 -4.69
C GLU A 85 13.63 9.34 -5.61
N ILE A 86 13.81 10.67 -5.59
CA ILE A 86 13.08 11.57 -6.49
C ILE A 86 13.35 11.22 -7.95
N ARG A 87 14.63 11.10 -8.35
CA ARG A 87 14.99 10.75 -9.73
C ARG A 87 14.48 9.36 -10.13
N ARG A 88 14.54 8.39 -9.23
CA ARG A 88 14.01 7.04 -9.48
C ARG A 88 12.48 7.04 -9.63
N CYS A 89 11.77 7.74 -8.74
CA CYS A 89 10.31 7.74 -8.69
C CYS A 89 9.69 8.60 -9.80
N VAL A 90 10.22 9.79 -10.04
CA VAL A 90 9.67 10.77 -10.99
C VAL A 90 10.25 10.53 -12.39
N ASP A 91 11.58 10.47 -12.51
CA ASP A 91 12.26 10.43 -13.80
C ASP A 91 12.47 8.98 -14.31
N GLY A 92 12.30 7.98 -13.44
CA GLY A 92 12.47 6.57 -13.79
C GLY A 92 13.93 6.12 -13.86
N GLU A 93 14.87 6.87 -13.28
CA GLU A 93 16.29 6.51 -13.31
C GLU A 93 16.56 5.15 -12.62
N GLY A 94 17.15 4.21 -13.38
CA GLY A 94 17.57 2.91 -12.86
C GLY A 94 16.41 1.96 -12.48
N VAL A 95 15.23 2.19 -13.04
CA VAL A 95 14.00 1.39 -12.86
C VAL A 95 13.85 0.34 -13.94
#